data_AF-A0A9N8DQQ9-F1
#
_entry.id   AF-A0A9N8DQQ9-F1
#
_cell.length_a   1.000
_cell.length_b   1.000
_cell.length_c   1.000
_cell.angle_alpha   90.00
_cell.angle_beta   90.00
_cell.angle_gamma   90.00
#
_symmetry.space_group_name_H-M   'P 1'
#
loop_
_entity.id
_entity.type
_entity.pdbx_description
1 polymer ?
#
loop_
_entity_poly.entity_id
_entity_poly.type
_entity_poly.pdbx_seq_one_letter_code
_entity_poly.pdbx_strand_id
1 'polypeptide(L)'
;MKFTIPSAASFLWLSLLVGLTTRYRDGLAAAASASNPQLDLLTPDVKALVSQIAALRATNEEQHADLWRRLGKTQLDAREYGEARRIFCRGSELCPSDEKLRHHVKVYDTFQGEAEFLEETSSTGNSVVPQPLEIKPTVAGKPDLILSLDVPREAIPLAIKRWKGKIPPEDRCRLIHASTEPILSRDACQYLIQSALETVKHRGWTKDRHVQAPTCDIPVFDLPVAAKQWCRHAMKQSLLPLLATTVAPELDIDPNDLHIQDCFIVRYDGGGEESGPGFDSLRPHEDESLLSLTIALNDQSEYNGGGLYIHSTGDLLNGDAGTVLCFAGQLVHGGYPVVQGTRWILTVFLYVDANESGKPVGYTLDALQALQQK
;
A
#
# COMPACT_ATOMS: atom_id res chain seq x y z
N MET A 1 18.26 5.79 -49.29
CA MET A 1 18.72 7.20 -49.29
C MET A 1 19.71 7.37 -48.16
N LYS A 2 20.95 7.74 -48.50
CA LYS A 2 22.06 7.97 -47.56
C LYS A 2 21.91 9.38 -46.97
N PHE A 3 21.99 9.51 -45.65
CA PHE A 3 22.13 10.81 -44.99
C PHE A 3 23.61 11.04 -44.66
N THR A 4 24.18 12.05 -45.30
CA THR A 4 25.53 12.57 -45.05
C THR A 4 25.44 13.83 -44.20
N ILE A 5 26.29 13.90 -43.16
CA ILE A 5 26.54 15.05 -42.29
C ILE A 5 27.53 16.00 -43.00
N PRO A 6 27.35 17.34 -42.97
CA PRO A 6 28.42 18.27 -43.28
C PRO A 6 29.09 18.81 -42.01
N SER A 7 30.42 18.88 -42.11
CA SER A 7 31.39 19.29 -41.10
C SER A 7 31.50 20.80 -40.90
N ALA A 8 32.11 21.13 -39.76
CA ALA A 8 32.59 22.42 -39.29
C ALA A 8 33.31 23.30 -40.33
N ALA A 9 33.10 24.62 -40.20
CA ALA A 9 34.00 25.64 -40.70
C ALA A 9 34.28 26.65 -39.57
N SER A 10 35.53 26.62 -39.13
CA SER A 10 36.17 27.56 -38.22
C SER A 10 36.42 28.90 -38.92
N PHE A 11 36.21 30.02 -38.21
CA PHE A 11 36.91 31.27 -38.53
C PHE A 11 37.43 31.90 -37.23
N LEU A 12 38.76 31.96 -37.16
CA LEU A 12 39.54 32.73 -36.20
C LEU A 12 39.34 34.23 -36.44
N TRP A 13 39.19 35.00 -35.37
CA TRP A 13 39.78 36.34 -35.25
C TRP A 13 40.43 36.45 -33.86
N LEU A 14 41.71 36.83 -33.86
CA LEU A 14 42.59 36.88 -32.71
C LEU A 14 42.97 38.34 -32.43
N SER A 15 43.00 38.69 -31.13
CA SER A 15 43.83 39.71 -30.47
C SER A 15 43.63 41.20 -30.77
N LEU A 16 43.27 41.98 -29.74
CA LEU A 16 44.20 42.88 -29.03
C LEU A 16 43.46 43.62 -27.89
N LEU A 17 43.81 43.33 -26.63
CA LEU A 17 44.26 44.35 -25.66
C LEU A 17 44.69 43.65 -24.35
N VAL A 18 45.96 43.83 -24.01
CA VAL A 18 46.57 43.42 -22.75
C VAL A 18 46.68 44.63 -21.83
N GLY A 19 46.35 44.46 -20.56
CA GLY A 19 47.07 45.13 -19.48
C GLY A 19 46.26 46.04 -18.55
N LEU A 20 46.46 45.81 -17.25
CA LEU A 20 46.13 46.65 -16.08
C LEU A 20 44.70 46.50 -15.54
N THR A 21 44.49 45.59 -14.57
CA THR A 21 44.72 45.88 -13.14
C THR A 21 44.42 44.64 -12.30
N THR A 22 45.47 44.08 -11.72
CA THR A 22 45.44 43.23 -10.53
C THR A 22 44.95 44.05 -9.34
N ARG A 23 43.92 43.55 -8.64
CA ARG A 23 43.51 43.79 -7.23
C ARG A 23 41.99 43.95 -7.13
N TYR A 24 41.28 42.84 -7.21
CA TYR A 24 39.99 42.60 -6.52
C TYR A 24 39.74 41.08 -6.58
N ARG A 25 40.66 40.32 -5.96
CA ARG A 25 40.58 38.87 -5.89
C ARG A 25 40.92 38.39 -4.48
N ASP A 26 40.32 39.05 -3.50
CA ASP A 26 40.22 38.60 -2.12
C ASP A 26 38.82 39.02 -1.65
N GLY A 27 37.94 38.04 -1.40
CA GLY A 27 36.57 38.31 -0.93
C GLY A 27 35.46 37.41 -1.47
N LEU A 28 35.77 36.36 -2.23
CA LEU A 28 34.85 35.23 -2.44
C LEU A 28 35.53 33.96 -1.96
N ALA A 29 35.82 33.94 -0.65
CA ALA A 29 35.89 32.67 0.05
C ALA A 29 34.51 32.02 -0.10
N ALA A 30 34.50 30.86 -0.75
CA ALA A 30 33.35 30.00 -0.83
C ALA A 30 32.75 29.83 0.57
N ALA A 31 31.56 30.39 0.79
CA ALA A 31 30.61 29.72 1.65
C ALA A 31 30.22 28.44 0.90
N ALA A 32 31.07 27.41 1.01
CA ALA A 32 30.59 26.05 0.87
C ALA A 32 29.50 25.93 1.94
N SER A 33 28.25 26.11 1.51
CA SER A 33 27.08 25.74 2.30
C SER A 33 27.37 24.35 2.82
N ALA A 34 27.62 24.22 4.12
CA ALA A 34 27.82 22.92 4.73
C ALA A 34 26.62 22.07 4.30
N SER A 35 26.87 21.05 3.49
CA SER A 35 25.79 20.21 2.99
C SER A 35 25.08 19.66 4.22
N ASN A 36 23.77 19.84 4.28
CA ASN A 36 22.98 19.31 5.37
C ASN A 36 22.93 17.79 5.11
N PRO A 37 23.60 16.95 5.93
CA PRO A 37 23.75 15.52 5.62
C PRO A 37 22.39 14.82 5.53
N GLN A 38 21.36 15.31 6.22
CA GLN A 38 19.99 14.80 6.08
C GLN A 38 19.40 15.08 4.68
N LEU A 39 19.73 16.21 4.05
CA LEU A 39 19.26 16.54 2.70
C LEU A 39 19.98 15.75 1.60
N ASP A 40 21.15 15.18 1.90
CA ASP A 40 21.93 14.38 0.95
C ASP A 40 21.31 12.97 0.77
N LEU A 41 20.42 12.55 1.68
CA LEU A 41 19.65 11.31 1.59
C LEU A 41 18.41 11.41 0.70
N LEU A 42 17.98 12.62 0.34
CA LEU A 42 16.74 12.86 -0.40
C LEU A 42 16.97 12.78 -1.91
N THR A 43 16.01 12.18 -2.62
CA THR A 43 15.94 12.33 -4.08
C THR A 43 15.59 13.79 -4.44
N PRO A 44 15.88 14.25 -5.66
CA PRO A 44 15.56 15.62 -6.07
C PRO A 44 14.10 16.02 -5.82
N ASP A 45 13.15 15.13 -6.14
CA ASP A 45 11.72 15.40 -5.98
C ASP A 45 11.30 15.48 -4.50
N VAL A 46 11.79 14.54 -3.68
CA VAL A 46 11.55 14.55 -2.22
C VAL A 46 12.16 15.80 -1.60
N LYS A 47 13.38 16.18 -2.01
CA LYS A 47 14.04 17.41 -1.54
C LYS A 47 13.26 18.67 -1.90
N ALA A 48 12.68 18.73 -3.09
CA ALA A 48 11.87 19.85 -3.54
C ALA A 48 10.57 19.98 -2.72
N LEU A 49 9.90 18.87 -2.41
CA LEU A 49 8.69 18.86 -1.58
C LEU A 49 8.99 19.20 -0.12
N VAL A 50 10.03 18.60 0.46
CA VAL A 50 10.51 18.92 1.83
C VAL A 50 10.84 20.40 1.97
N SER A 51 11.51 20.99 0.97
CA SER A 51 11.83 22.42 0.97
C SER A 51 10.58 23.31 0.90
N GLN A 52 9.57 22.92 0.10
CA GLN A 52 8.30 23.64 0.02
C GLN A 52 7.53 23.59 1.34
N ILE A 53 7.46 22.41 1.99
CA ILE A 53 6.81 22.25 3.30
C ILE A 53 7.54 23.08 4.35
N ALA A 54 8.87 23.06 4.38
CA ALA A 54 9.67 23.84 5.34
C ALA A 54 9.43 25.36 5.21
N ALA A 55 9.25 25.85 3.98
CA ALA A 55 9.01 27.26 3.69
C ALA A 55 7.55 27.70 3.91
N LEU A 56 6.60 26.76 3.97
CA LEU A 56 5.19 27.07 4.08
C LEU A 56 4.86 27.57 5.50
N ARG A 57 4.28 28.77 5.59
CA ARG A 57 3.72 29.27 6.85
C ARG A 57 2.32 28.69 7.03
N ALA A 58 1.91 28.46 8.28
CA ALA A 58 0.68 27.75 8.68
C ALA A 58 -0.66 28.43 8.32
N THR A 59 -0.71 29.26 7.28
CA THR A 59 -1.89 30.08 6.93
C THR A 59 -2.77 29.48 5.83
N ASN A 60 -2.36 28.39 5.17
CA ASN A 60 -3.16 27.72 4.14
C ASN A 60 -3.15 26.20 4.33
N GLU A 61 -4.13 25.68 5.07
CA GLU A 61 -4.22 24.26 5.45
C GLU A 61 -4.36 23.33 4.23
N GLU A 62 -5.15 23.70 3.22
CA GLU A 62 -5.34 22.87 2.02
C GLU A 62 -4.04 22.69 1.22
N GLN A 63 -3.31 23.80 1.03
CA GLN A 63 -2.00 23.75 0.36
C GLN A 63 -0.99 22.94 1.18
N HIS A 64 -1.04 23.05 2.51
CA HIS A 64 -0.17 22.27 3.38
C HIS A 64 -0.48 20.78 3.27
N ALA A 65 -1.76 20.41 3.34
CA ALA A 65 -2.23 19.05 3.18
C ALA A 65 -1.83 18.47 1.81
N ASP A 66 -1.94 19.26 0.73
CA ASP A 66 -1.51 18.83 -0.61
C ASP A 66 -0.03 18.45 -0.68
N LEU A 67 0.84 19.28 -0.11
CA LEU A 67 2.26 18.99 -0.08
C LEU A 67 2.57 17.71 0.73
N TRP A 68 1.90 17.51 1.86
CA TRP A 68 2.02 16.27 2.64
C TRP A 68 1.55 15.04 1.87
N ARG A 69 0.39 15.13 1.19
CA ARG A 69 -0.13 14.04 0.35
C ARG A 69 0.84 13.70 -0.77
N ARG A 70 1.37 14.71 -1.46
CA ARG A 70 2.34 14.52 -2.55
C ARG A 70 3.66 13.95 -2.04
N LEU A 71 4.16 14.40 -0.89
CA LEU A 71 5.38 13.88 -0.28
C LEU A 71 5.21 12.41 0.12
N GLY A 72 4.09 12.06 0.75
CA GLY A 72 3.77 10.67 1.12
C GLY A 72 3.62 9.79 -0.12
N LYS A 73 2.88 10.26 -1.14
CA LYS A 73 2.74 9.54 -2.42
C LYS A 73 4.06 9.34 -3.14
N THR A 74 4.94 10.34 -3.12
CA THR A 74 6.29 10.22 -3.73
C THR A 74 7.11 9.11 -3.06
N GLN A 75 7.03 9.00 -1.74
CA GLN A 75 7.69 7.90 -1.01
C GLN A 75 7.01 6.55 -1.27
N LEU A 76 5.69 6.53 -1.37
CA LEU A 76 4.93 5.33 -1.71
C LEU A 76 5.31 4.79 -3.10
N ASP A 77 5.42 5.68 -4.09
CA ASP A 77 5.87 5.35 -5.45
C ASP A 77 7.33 4.90 -5.48
N ALA A 78 8.14 5.41 -4.55
CA ALA A 78 9.50 4.96 -4.32
C ALA A 78 9.60 3.66 -3.51
N ARG A 79 8.46 3.10 -3.07
CA ARG A 79 8.33 1.87 -2.25
C ARG A 79 8.96 1.99 -0.86
N GLU A 80 9.06 3.22 -0.39
CA GLU A 80 9.44 3.53 0.98
C GLU A 80 8.17 3.55 1.85
N TYR A 81 7.47 2.41 1.92
CA TYR A 81 6.12 2.32 2.50
C TYR A 81 6.04 2.80 3.96
N GLY A 82 7.00 2.37 4.78
CA GLY A 82 7.11 2.83 6.18
C GLY A 82 7.34 4.34 6.27
N GLU A 83 8.13 4.90 5.37
CA GLU A 83 8.40 6.33 5.30
C GLU A 83 7.16 7.12 4.84
N ALA A 84 6.48 6.66 3.79
CA ALA A 84 5.22 7.23 3.32
C ALA A 84 4.19 7.28 4.45
N ARG A 85 4.04 6.19 5.22
CA ARG A 85 3.17 6.13 6.40
C ARG A 85 3.51 7.21 7.43
N ARG A 86 4.80 7.36 7.80
CA ARG A 86 5.23 8.39 8.77
C ARG A 86 4.90 9.80 8.28
N ILE A 87 5.09 10.06 6.99
CA ILE A 87 4.78 11.33 6.34
C ILE A 87 3.27 11.60 6.37
N PHE A 88 2.43 10.62 6.02
CA PHE A 88 0.97 10.79 6.07
C PHE A 88 0.47 11.04 7.50
N CYS A 89 0.98 10.30 8.49
CA CYS A 89 0.65 10.52 9.90
C CYS A 89 1.06 11.93 10.35
N ARG A 90 2.29 12.35 10.05
CA ARG A 90 2.76 13.70 10.41
C ARG A 90 1.96 14.80 9.71
N GLY A 91 1.63 14.60 8.43
CA GLY A 91 0.75 15.49 7.69
C GLY A 91 -0.64 15.60 8.34
N SER A 92 -1.22 14.48 8.76
CA SER A 92 -2.53 14.45 9.43
C SER A 92 -2.53 15.15 10.80
N GLU A 93 -1.43 15.10 11.55
CA GLU A 93 -1.30 15.86 12.81
C GLU A 93 -1.33 17.37 12.56
N LEU A 94 -0.74 17.81 11.45
CA LEU A 94 -0.62 19.22 11.08
C LEU A 94 -1.82 19.74 10.29
N CYS A 95 -2.55 18.86 9.62
CA CYS A 95 -3.73 19.15 8.79
C CYS A 95 -4.90 18.23 9.19
N PRO A 96 -5.44 18.36 10.42
CA PRO A 96 -6.43 17.43 10.96
C PRO A 96 -7.79 17.50 10.27
N SER A 97 -8.06 18.48 9.41
CA SER A 97 -9.29 18.51 8.61
C SER A 97 -9.19 17.67 7.32
N ASP A 98 -7.98 17.29 6.88
CA ASP A 98 -7.80 16.58 5.62
C ASP A 98 -8.13 15.09 5.73
N GLU A 99 -9.20 14.65 5.06
CA GLU A 99 -9.67 13.27 5.14
C GLU A 99 -8.71 12.26 4.51
N LYS A 100 -7.96 12.66 3.47
CA LYS A 100 -7.03 11.77 2.76
C LYS A 100 -5.79 11.47 3.60
N LEU A 101 -5.27 12.46 4.33
CA LEU A 101 -4.19 12.24 5.29
C LEU A 101 -4.67 11.42 6.48
N ARG A 102 -5.87 11.72 7.00
CA ARG A 102 -6.48 10.97 8.11
C ARG A 102 -6.77 9.52 7.77
N HIS A 103 -6.99 9.19 6.50
CA HIS A 103 -7.17 7.82 6.03
C HIS A 103 -6.06 6.89 6.55
N HIS A 104 -4.80 7.26 6.32
CA HIS A 104 -3.65 6.45 6.73
C HIS A 104 -3.51 6.33 8.25
N VAL A 105 -3.87 7.37 8.99
CA VAL A 105 -3.92 7.33 10.46
C VAL A 105 -5.00 6.34 10.93
N LYS A 106 -6.19 6.38 10.35
CA LYS A 106 -7.28 5.46 10.70
C LYS A 106 -6.92 3.99 10.43
N VAL A 107 -6.27 3.69 9.30
CA VAL A 107 -5.76 2.34 9.02
C VAL A 107 -4.76 1.93 10.08
N TYR A 108 -3.76 2.78 10.34
CA TYR A 108 -2.72 2.50 11.32
C TYR A 108 -3.32 2.26 12.71
N ASP A 109 -4.18 3.13 13.21
CA ASP A 109 -4.78 2.97 14.52
C ASP A 109 -5.63 1.69 14.60
N THR A 110 -6.30 1.33 13.51
CA THR A 110 -7.11 0.12 13.44
C THR A 110 -6.27 -1.15 13.61
N PHE A 111 -5.10 -1.22 12.98
CA PHE A 111 -4.31 -2.46 12.94
C PHE A 111 -3.00 -2.41 13.74
N GLN A 112 -2.30 -1.30 13.77
CA GLN A 112 -0.96 -1.16 14.38
C GLN A 112 -0.95 -0.28 15.63
N GLY A 113 -1.87 0.66 15.79
CA GLY A 113 -1.83 1.62 16.90
C GLY A 113 -2.04 1.00 18.27
N GLU A 114 -1.45 1.62 19.30
CA GLU A 114 -1.57 1.24 20.71
C GLU A 114 -2.94 1.55 21.33
N ALA A 115 -3.84 2.18 20.56
CA ALA A 115 -5.18 2.47 21.02
C ALA A 115 -5.90 1.16 21.39
N GLU A 116 -6.02 0.92 22.70
CA GLU A 116 -7.11 0.12 23.21
C GLU A 116 -8.39 0.80 22.71
N PHE A 117 -9.16 0.09 21.90
CA PHE A 117 -10.52 0.49 21.59
C PHE A 117 -11.29 0.46 22.92
N LEU A 118 -11.18 1.53 23.70
CA LEU A 118 -11.93 1.71 24.92
C LEU A 118 -13.39 1.50 24.54
N GLU A 119 -14.05 0.56 25.21
CA GLU A 119 -15.47 0.34 25.05
C GLU A 119 -16.16 1.69 25.24
N GLU A 120 -16.65 2.28 24.14
CA GLU A 120 -17.66 3.33 24.24
C GLU A 120 -18.91 2.66 24.79
N THR A 121 -18.93 2.55 26.11
CA THR A 121 -20.10 2.26 26.93
C THR A 121 -21.03 3.47 26.85
N SER A 122 -21.61 3.71 25.68
CA SER A 122 -22.78 4.56 25.53
C SER A 122 -23.84 3.83 24.74
N SER A 123 -24.67 3.12 25.50
CA SER A 123 -26.10 2.86 25.26
C SER A 123 -26.62 3.18 23.85
N THR A 124 -26.44 2.26 22.91
CA THR A 124 -27.50 1.71 22.04
C THR A 124 -26.94 0.56 21.20
N GLY A 125 -27.29 -0.68 21.57
CA GLY A 125 -27.08 -1.88 20.75
C GLY A 125 -25.80 -2.65 21.10
N ASN A 126 -25.97 -3.86 21.64
CA ASN A 126 -24.92 -4.85 21.83
C ASN A 126 -24.18 -5.15 20.50
N SER A 127 -23.10 -4.43 20.19
CA SER A 127 -22.15 -4.84 19.16
C SER A 127 -21.13 -5.78 19.82
N VAL A 128 -21.61 -6.96 20.23
CA VAL A 128 -20.75 -8.05 20.70
C VAL A 128 -20.39 -8.88 19.47
N VAL A 129 -19.10 -9.18 19.28
CA VAL A 129 -18.69 -10.13 18.24
C VAL A 129 -19.40 -11.47 18.53
N PRO A 130 -20.21 -12.00 17.61
CA PRO A 130 -20.94 -13.24 17.86
C PRO A 130 -19.96 -14.39 18.09
N GLN A 131 -20.15 -15.17 19.15
CA GLN A 131 -19.31 -16.34 19.42
C GLN A 131 -20.01 -17.61 18.90
N PRO A 132 -19.30 -18.53 18.20
CA PRO A 132 -17.87 -18.47 17.86
C PRO A 132 -17.60 -17.91 16.45
N LEU A 133 -16.81 -16.83 16.35
CA LEU A 133 -16.13 -16.49 15.08
C LEU A 133 -14.77 -17.15 15.05
N GLU A 134 -14.72 -18.33 14.43
CA GLU A 134 -13.52 -19.15 14.41
C GLU A 134 -12.53 -18.72 13.32
N ILE A 135 -11.26 -18.76 13.69
CA ILE A 135 -10.14 -18.75 12.77
C ILE A 135 -9.49 -20.10 12.93
N LYS A 136 -9.40 -20.87 11.85
CA LYS A 136 -8.73 -22.16 11.92
C LYS A 136 -7.28 -21.91 12.35
N PRO A 137 -6.80 -22.58 13.41
CA PRO A 137 -5.44 -22.41 13.86
C PRO A 137 -4.51 -22.82 12.71
N THR A 138 -3.80 -21.83 12.18
CA THR A 138 -2.73 -22.01 11.21
C THR A 138 -1.53 -22.54 11.97
N VAL A 139 -1.56 -23.81 12.36
CA VAL A 139 -0.45 -24.43 13.10
C VAL A 139 0.81 -24.27 12.26
N ALA A 140 1.80 -23.56 12.79
CA ALA A 140 3.14 -23.47 12.21
C ALA A 140 3.66 -24.91 12.02
N GLY A 141 3.73 -25.38 10.78
CA GLY A 141 4.25 -26.71 10.45
C GLY A 141 3.31 -27.68 9.71
N LYS A 142 2.14 -27.25 9.22
CA LYS A 142 1.39 -28.03 8.20
C LYS A 142 1.68 -27.49 6.78
N PRO A 143 2.66 -28.05 6.05
CA PRO A 143 3.00 -27.58 4.70
C PRO A 143 1.86 -27.75 3.68
N ASP A 144 0.87 -28.60 3.96
CA ASP A 144 -0.24 -28.91 3.04
C ASP A 144 -1.37 -27.86 3.04
N LEU A 145 -1.29 -26.83 3.89
CA LEU A 145 -2.32 -25.79 3.98
C LEU A 145 -2.24 -24.75 2.87
N ILE A 146 -1.13 -24.71 2.12
CA ILE A 146 -0.87 -23.68 1.12
C ILE A 146 -0.47 -24.32 -0.21
N LEU A 147 -1.28 -24.09 -1.24
CA LEU A 147 -0.85 -24.25 -2.62
C LEU A 147 0.01 -23.04 -2.99
N SER A 148 1.15 -23.27 -3.62
CA SER A 148 1.98 -22.18 -4.16
C SER A 148 2.16 -22.35 -5.66
N LEU A 149 2.11 -21.24 -6.39
CA LEU A 149 2.32 -21.18 -7.83
C LEU A 149 3.51 -20.28 -8.14
N ASP A 150 4.27 -20.68 -9.14
CA ASP A 150 5.41 -19.92 -9.62
C ASP A 150 4.96 -18.93 -10.70
N VAL A 151 5.55 -17.75 -10.71
CA VAL A 151 5.40 -16.78 -11.81
C VAL A 151 6.59 -16.87 -12.77
N PRO A 152 6.42 -16.53 -14.06
CA PRO A 152 7.53 -16.40 -14.99
C PRO A 152 8.59 -15.41 -14.48
N ARG A 153 9.87 -15.66 -14.75
CA ARG A 153 11.00 -14.85 -14.24
C ARG A 153 10.93 -13.39 -14.68
N GLU A 154 10.44 -13.16 -15.89
CA GLU A 154 10.16 -11.85 -16.47
C GLU A 154 9.04 -11.10 -15.73
N ALA A 155 8.11 -11.84 -15.12
CA ALA A 155 6.98 -11.29 -14.38
C ALA A 155 7.28 -11.05 -12.89
N ILE A 156 8.43 -11.52 -12.37
CA ILE A 156 8.85 -11.23 -10.99
C ILE A 156 8.94 -9.69 -10.82
N PRO A 157 8.18 -9.10 -9.89
CA PRO A 157 8.14 -7.66 -9.70
C PRO A 157 9.50 -7.06 -9.31
N LEU A 158 9.71 -5.80 -9.68
CA LEU A 158 10.96 -5.11 -9.36
C LEU A 158 11.17 -4.95 -7.84
N ALA A 159 10.10 -4.82 -7.05
CA ALA A 159 10.19 -4.70 -5.58
C ALA A 159 10.75 -6.01 -5.00
N ILE A 160 10.19 -7.14 -5.45
CA ILE A 160 10.65 -8.48 -5.13
C ILE A 160 12.09 -8.70 -5.57
N LYS A 161 12.50 -8.24 -6.76
CA LYS A 161 13.90 -8.36 -7.23
C LYS A 161 14.88 -7.56 -6.37
N ARG A 162 14.49 -6.36 -5.92
CA ARG A 162 15.34 -5.48 -5.10
C ARG A 162 15.37 -5.86 -3.63
N TRP A 163 14.41 -6.68 -3.21
CA TRP A 163 14.31 -7.13 -1.83
C TRP A 163 15.60 -7.81 -1.37
N LYS A 164 16.02 -7.56 -0.13
CA LYS A 164 17.19 -8.23 0.44
C LYS A 164 16.75 -9.57 0.98
N GLY A 165 17.31 -10.65 0.45
CA GLY A 165 16.92 -12.01 0.83
C GLY A 165 17.98 -13.02 0.43
N LYS A 166 17.84 -14.24 0.93
CA LYS A 166 18.80 -15.33 0.72
C LYS A 166 18.73 -15.94 -0.68
N ILE A 167 17.55 -15.90 -1.31
CA ILE A 167 17.31 -16.41 -2.66
C ILE A 167 17.74 -15.37 -3.70
N PRO A 168 18.43 -15.76 -4.79
CA PRO A 168 18.76 -14.87 -5.89
C PRO A 168 17.51 -14.19 -6.47
N PRO A 169 17.54 -12.88 -6.79
CA PRO A 169 16.38 -12.13 -7.30
C PRO A 169 15.62 -12.79 -8.46
N GLU A 170 16.33 -13.46 -9.37
CA GLU A 170 15.81 -14.15 -10.55
C GLU A 170 15.12 -15.48 -10.26
N ASP A 171 15.35 -16.06 -9.08
CA ASP A 171 14.80 -17.34 -8.66
C ASP A 171 13.62 -17.18 -7.70
N ARG A 172 13.23 -15.93 -7.38
CA ARG A 172 12.10 -15.62 -6.50
C ARG A 172 10.75 -15.71 -7.20
N CYS A 173 10.44 -16.88 -7.74
CA CYS A 173 9.27 -17.08 -8.58
C CYS A 173 8.01 -17.51 -7.80
N ARG A 174 8.13 -18.05 -6.58
CA ARG A 174 6.98 -18.54 -5.83
C ARG A 174 6.27 -17.39 -5.12
N LEU A 175 5.49 -16.62 -5.89
CA LEU A 175 4.90 -15.36 -5.45
C LEU A 175 3.37 -15.37 -5.41
N ILE A 176 2.76 -16.54 -5.56
CA ILE A 176 1.31 -16.72 -5.49
C ILE A 176 1.05 -17.90 -4.56
N HIS A 177 0.19 -17.69 -3.58
CA HIS A 177 -0.15 -18.66 -2.57
C HIS A 177 -1.66 -18.67 -2.33
N ALA A 178 -2.23 -19.85 -2.12
CA ALA A 178 -3.64 -20.03 -1.84
C ALA A 178 -3.82 -21.03 -0.70
N SER A 179 -4.70 -20.72 0.24
CA SER A 179 -5.07 -21.69 1.27
C SER A 179 -5.86 -22.85 0.65
N THR A 180 -5.47 -24.08 0.95
CA THR A 180 -6.13 -25.30 0.45
C THR A 180 -7.46 -25.58 1.16
N GLU A 181 -7.68 -24.91 2.30
CA GLU A 181 -8.93 -24.89 3.02
C GLU A 181 -9.25 -23.47 3.54
N PRO A 182 -10.52 -23.17 3.90
CA PRO A 182 -10.86 -21.91 4.53
C PRO A 182 -10.14 -21.68 5.85
N ILE A 183 -9.53 -20.50 6.00
CA ILE A 183 -8.85 -20.06 7.23
C ILE A 183 -9.83 -19.33 8.15
N LEU A 184 -10.67 -18.47 7.59
CA LEU A 184 -11.77 -17.85 8.31
C LEU A 184 -12.99 -18.78 8.24
N SER A 185 -13.76 -18.88 9.32
CA SER A 185 -15.04 -19.59 9.25
C SER A 185 -16.03 -18.84 8.36
N ARG A 186 -17.01 -19.56 7.84
CA ARG A 186 -18.13 -18.97 7.10
C ARG A 186 -18.88 -17.95 7.94
N ASP A 187 -19.08 -18.21 9.23
CA ASP A 187 -19.77 -17.30 10.15
C ASP A 187 -18.99 -16.00 10.32
N ALA A 188 -17.66 -16.06 10.38
CA ALA A 188 -16.80 -14.89 10.42
C ALA A 188 -16.93 -14.07 9.14
N CYS A 189 -16.92 -14.74 7.99
CA CYS A 189 -17.09 -14.10 6.70
C CYS A 189 -18.46 -13.40 6.57
N GLN A 190 -19.53 -14.09 6.97
CA GLN A 190 -20.88 -13.54 6.99
C GLN A 190 -20.99 -12.35 7.95
N TYR A 191 -20.35 -12.42 9.13
CA TYR A 191 -20.32 -11.31 10.07
C TYR A 191 -19.66 -10.05 9.48
N LEU A 192 -18.58 -10.21 8.71
CA LEU A 192 -17.96 -9.08 8.01
C LEU A 192 -18.87 -8.48 6.94
N ILE A 193 -19.56 -9.32 6.16
CA ILE A 193 -20.54 -8.86 5.16
C ILE A 193 -21.66 -8.06 5.85
N GLN A 194 -22.23 -8.59 6.95
CA GLN A 194 -23.27 -7.87 7.69
C GLN A 194 -22.76 -6.57 8.31
N SER A 195 -21.52 -6.55 8.80
CA SER A 195 -20.88 -5.34 9.32
C SER A 195 -20.72 -4.27 8.24
N ALA A 196 -20.30 -4.67 7.03
CA ALA A 196 -20.22 -3.75 5.89
C ALA A 196 -21.61 -3.24 5.46
N LEU A 197 -22.60 -4.14 5.39
CA LEU A 197 -23.99 -3.80 5.06
C LEU A 197 -24.61 -2.85 6.09
N GLU A 198 -24.25 -2.95 7.36
CA GLU A 198 -24.67 -1.98 8.37
C GLU A 198 -23.99 -0.63 8.17
N THR A 199 -22.67 -0.61 7.97
CA THR A 199 -21.92 0.63 7.70
C THR A 199 -22.46 1.40 6.49
N VAL A 200 -22.80 0.70 5.39
CA VAL A 200 -23.28 1.37 4.17
C VAL A 200 -24.67 1.98 4.32
N LYS A 201 -25.51 1.52 5.25
CA LYS A 201 -26.81 2.17 5.53
C LYS A 201 -26.62 3.61 6.02
N HIS A 202 -25.52 3.87 6.74
CA HIS A 202 -25.25 5.18 7.33
C HIS A 202 -24.36 6.07 6.45
N ARG A 203 -23.48 5.47 5.64
CA ARG A 203 -22.43 6.21 4.90
C ARG A 203 -22.42 6.01 3.39
N GLY A 204 -23.18 5.04 2.89
CA GLY A 204 -23.14 4.63 1.49
C GLY A 204 -21.86 3.85 1.14
N TRP A 205 -21.80 3.42 -0.13
CA TRP A 205 -20.63 2.78 -0.73
C TRP A 205 -19.60 3.80 -1.18
N THR A 206 -18.32 3.48 -1.06
CA THR A 206 -17.25 4.24 -1.72
C THR A 206 -16.93 3.62 -3.08
N LYS A 207 -16.58 4.45 -4.08
CA LYS A 207 -16.33 4.01 -5.47
C LYS A 207 -15.04 4.55 -6.10
N ASP A 208 -14.31 5.41 -5.40
CA ASP A 208 -13.23 6.23 -5.95
C ASP A 208 -12.01 6.32 -5.03
N ARG A 209 -11.90 5.42 -4.03
CA ARG A 209 -10.76 5.37 -3.10
C ARG A 209 -9.44 5.02 -3.78
N HIS A 210 -9.50 4.14 -4.78
CA HIS A 210 -8.35 3.69 -5.55
C HIS A 210 -8.47 4.18 -6.99
N VAL A 211 -7.81 5.30 -7.31
CA VAL A 211 -8.00 6.01 -8.59
C VAL A 211 -7.69 5.14 -9.82
N GLN A 212 -6.67 4.29 -9.73
CA GLN A 212 -6.25 3.44 -10.85
C GLN A 212 -7.11 2.17 -10.99
N ALA A 213 -7.69 1.70 -9.88
CA ALA A 213 -8.46 0.47 -9.78
C ALA A 213 -9.67 0.68 -8.86
N PRO A 214 -10.67 1.48 -9.27
CA PRO A 214 -11.80 1.81 -8.41
C PRO A 214 -12.61 0.57 -8.11
N THR A 215 -12.99 0.42 -6.83
CA THR A 215 -13.81 -0.67 -6.30
C THR A 215 -15.05 -0.13 -5.62
N CYS A 216 -16.11 -0.94 -5.52
CA CYS A 216 -17.25 -0.63 -4.64
C CYS A 216 -16.97 -1.24 -3.27
N ASP A 217 -16.53 -0.42 -2.32
CA ASP A 217 -15.94 -0.94 -1.08
C ASP A 217 -16.25 -0.12 0.17
N ILE A 218 -15.92 -0.74 1.32
CA ILE A 218 -15.91 -0.13 2.65
C ILE A 218 -14.59 -0.44 3.36
N PRO A 219 -13.86 0.56 3.86
CA PRO A 219 -12.67 0.33 4.67
C PRO A 219 -13.00 -0.31 6.01
N VAL A 220 -12.15 -1.22 6.48
CA VAL A 220 -12.33 -1.88 7.77
C VAL A 220 -12.38 -0.88 8.92
N PHE A 221 -11.61 0.22 8.87
CA PHE A 221 -11.64 1.24 9.93
C PHE A 221 -13.01 1.96 10.08
N ASP A 222 -13.89 1.85 9.08
CA ASP A 222 -15.25 2.39 9.10
C ASP A 222 -16.30 1.36 9.57
N LEU A 223 -15.92 0.11 9.82
CA LEU A 223 -16.79 -0.92 10.38
C LEU A 223 -17.09 -0.67 11.87
N PRO A 224 -18.15 -1.31 12.42
CA PRO A 224 -18.40 -1.34 13.87
C PRO A 224 -17.15 -1.75 14.66
N VAL A 225 -16.98 -1.19 15.86
CA VAL A 225 -15.79 -1.40 16.70
C VAL A 225 -15.48 -2.88 16.91
N ALA A 226 -16.50 -3.70 17.18
CA ALA A 226 -16.36 -5.13 17.35
C ALA A 226 -15.79 -5.84 16.10
N ALA A 227 -16.23 -5.44 14.90
CA ALA A 227 -15.69 -5.99 13.65
C ALA A 227 -14.25 -5.56 13.41
N LYS A 228 -13.89 -4.31 13.73
CA LYS A 228 -12.51 -3.82 13.67
C LYS A 228 -11.57 -4.60 14.59
N GLN A 229 -11.98 -4.78 15.84
CA GLN A 229 -11.24 -5.55 16.84
C GLN A 229 -11.05 -7.00 16.39
N TRP A 230 -12.10 -7.64 15.88
CA TRP A 230 -12.02 -9.00 15.37
C TRP A 230 -11.07 -9.09 14.16
N CYS A 231 -11.18 -8.20 13.17
CA CYS A 231 -10.26 -8.14 12.03
C CYS A 231 -8.81 -7.96 12.47
N ARG A 232 -8.55 -7.02 13.40
CA ARG A 232 -7.22 -6.79 13.97
C ARG A 232 -6.66 -8.05 14.62
N HIS A 233 -7.48 -8.74 15.42
CA HIS A 233 -7.09 -10.00 16.06
C HIS A 233 -6.78 -11.07 15.01
N ALA A 234 -7.64 -11.24 14.01
CA ALA A 234 -7.45 -12.22 12.94
C ALA A 234 -6.17 -11.99 12.13
N MET A 235 -5.88 -10.73 11.82
CA MET A 235 -4.66 -10.35 11.13
C MET A 235 -3.43 -10.68 11.99
N LYS A 236 -3.36 -10.17 13.22
CA LYS A 236 -2.17 -10.31 14.08
C LYS A 236 -1.91 -11.74 14.54
N GLN A 237 -2.95 -12.49 14.86
CA GLN A 237 -2.79 -13.80 15.52
C GLN A 237 -2.75 -14.98 14.54
N SER A 238 -3.14 -14.78 13.29
CA SER A 238 -3.25 -15.90 12.34
C SER A 238 -2.73 -15.55 10.96
N LEU A 239 -3.25 -14.50 10.32
CA LEU A 239 -2.91 -14.23 8.92
C LEU A 239 -1.47 -13.74 8.75
N LEU A 240 -1.02 -12.71 9.49
CA LEU A 240 0.35 -12.20 9.34
C LEU A 240 1.42 -13.26 9.66
N PRO A 241 1.31 -14.06 10.76
CA PRO A 241 2.24 -15.16 11.02
C PRO A 241 2.26 -16.24 9.93
N LEU A 242 1.08 -16.62 9.41
CA LEU A 242 0.98 -17.58 8.31
C LEU A 242 1.68 -17.06 7.05
N LEU A 243 1.42 -15.81 6.69
CA LEU A 243 1.96 -15.18 5.50
C LEU A 243 3.47 -15.08 5.58
N ALA A 244 4.00 -14.60 6.71
CA ALA A 244 5.43 -14.53 6.93
C ALA A 244 6.08 -15.90 6.75
N THR A 245 5.50 -16.97 7.31
CA THR A 245 6.02 -18.33 7.12
C THR A 245 5.95 -18.80 5.66
N THR A 246 4.88 -18.43 4.96
CA THR A 246 4.61 -18.85 3.58
C THR A 246 5.54 -18.18 2.57
N VAL A 247 5.78 -16.87 2.73
CA VAL A 247 6.56 -16.04 1.80
C VAL A 247 8.02 -15.88 2.23
N ALA A 248 8.37 -16.20 3.49
CA ALA A 248 9.74 -16.13 4.01
C ALA A 248 10.79 -16.85 3.16
N PRO A 249 10.50 -18.00 2.52
CA PRO A 249 11.46 -18.61 1.61
C PRO A 249 11.95 -17.65 0.52
N GLU A 250 11.08 -16.78 0.00
CA GLU A 250 11.43 -15.84 -1.07
C GLU A 250 11.94 -14.49 -0.56
N LEU A 251 11.35 -14.00 0.54
CA LEU A 251 11.53 -12.63 0.99
C LEU A 251 12.18 -12.50 2.38
N ASP A 252 12.41 -13.57 3.13
CA ASP A 252 13.03 -13.52 4.47
C ASP A 252 12.39 -12.46 5.40
N ILE A 253 11.06 -12.31 5.32
CA ILE A 253 10.29 -11.29 6.04
C ILE A 253 10.10 -11.69 7.51
N ASP A 254 10.40 -10.77 8.43
CA ASP A 254 9.99 -10.89 9.83
C ASP A 254 8.48 -10.56 9.95
N PRO A 255 7.64 -11.44 10.53
CA PRO A 255 6.22 -11.16 10.73
C PRO A 255 5.95 -9.89 11.55
N ASN A 256 6.85 -9.49 12.43
CA ASN A 256 6.69 -8.27 13.24
C ASN A 256 6.90 -6.99 12.44
N ASP A 257 7.63 -7.08 11.33
CA ASP A 257 7.85 -5.95 10.43
C ASP A 257 6.76 -5.87 9.36
N LEU A 258 5.76 -6.76 9.36
CA LEU A 258 4.67 -6.76 8.37
C LEU A 258 3.48 -5.90 8.86
N HIS A 259 3.18 -4.86 8.10
CA HIS A 259 2.16 -3.86 8.42
C HIS A 259 1.06 -3.81 7.35
N ILE A 260 -0.14 -3.38 7.76
CA ILE A 260 -1.30 -3.21 6.90
C ILE A 260 -1.32 -1.76 6.40
N GLN A 261 -1.24 -1.59 5.09
CA GLN A 261 -1.35 -0.30 4.41
C GLN A 261 -2.81 0.09 4.16
N ASP A 262 -3.63 -0.88 3.80
CA ASP A 262 -5.07 -0.71 3.59
C ASP A 262 -5.78 -2.05 3.79
N CYS A 263 -7.04 -2.02 4.20
CA CYS A 263 -7.86 -3.20 4.42
C CYS A 263 -9.34 -2.83 4.26
N PHE A 264 -10.02 -3.47 3.30
CA PHE A 264 -11.35 -3.05 2.88
C PHE A 264 -12.16 -4.20 2.29
N ILE A 265 -13.48 -4.16 2.49
CA ILE A 265 -14.43 -5.14 1.97
C ILE A 265 -14.94 -4.65 0.63
N VAL A 266 -14.76 -5.46 -0.41
CA VAL A 266 -15.22 -5.17 -1.78
C VAL A 266 -16.45 -6.01 -2.10
N ARG A 267 -17.41 -5.37 -2.78
CA ARG A 267 -18.59 -6.01 -3.35
C ARG A 267 -18.54 -5.97 -4.87
N TYR A 268 -18.73 -7.14 -5.48
CA TYR A 268 -18.96 -7.28 -6.92
C TYR A 268 -20.38 -7.79 -7.17
N ASP A 269 -21.06 -7.21 -8.16
CA ASP A 269 -22.43 -7.57 -8.53
C ASP A 269 -22.47 -7.99 -10.01
N GLY A 270 -22.94 -9.20 -10.27
CA GLY A 270 -23.18 -9.70 -11.63
C GLY A 270 -24.61 -9.44 -12.10
N GLY A 271 -24.81 -9.36 -13.42
CA GLY A 271 -26.11 -9.09 -14.04
C GLY A 271 -26.33 -7.63 -14.46
N GLY A 272 -25.26 -6.82 -14.47
CA GLY A 272 -25.30 -5.41 -14.89
C GLY A 272 -25.72 -4.44 -13.77
N GLU A 273 -25.78 -3.14 -14.10
CA GLU A 273 -25.99 -2.04 -13.12
C GLU A 273 -27.29 -2.16 -12.31
N GLU A 274 -28.30 -2.86 -12.83
CA GLU A 274 -29.58 -3.08 -12.13
C GLU A 274 -29.48 -4.07 -10.95
N SER A 275 -28.37 -4.83 -10.86
CA SER A 275 -28.21 -5.93 -9.88
C SER A 275 -27.63 -5.48 -8.54
N GLY A 276 -27.05 -4.28 -8.47
CA GLY A 276 -26.51 -3.75 -7.23
C GLY A 276 -25.50 -2.61 -7.43
N PRO A 277 -24.96 -2.06 -6.33
CA PRO A 277 -24.02 -0.95 -6.38
C PRO A 277 -22.60 -1.37 -6.79
N GLY A 278 -22.27 -2.67 -6.76
CA GLY A 278 -20.97 -3.24 -7.08
C GLY A 278 -20.62 -3.18 -8.56
N PHE A 279 -19.32 -3.20 -8.85
CA PHE A 279 -18.83 -3.44 -10.20
C PHE A 279 -18.89 -4.94 -10.50
N ASP A 280 -18.97 -5.35 -11.77
CA ASP A 280 -18.96 -6.77 -12.13
C ASP A 280 -17.54 -7.34 -12.18
N SER A 281 -16.53 -6.49 -12.34
CA SER A 281 -15.14 -6.86 -12.59
C SER A 281 -14.20 -5.75 -12.16
N LEU A 282 -12.91 -6.06 -12.12
CA LEU A 282 -11.85 -5.07 -11.92
C LEU A 282 -10.75 -5.29 -12.96
N ARG A 283 -10.42 -4.24 -13.72
CA ARG A 283 -9.44 -4.32 -14.81
C ARG A 283 -8.06 -4.73 -14.28
N PRO A 284 -7.22 -5.34 -15.13
CA PRO A 284 -5.83 -5.63 -14.79
C PRO A 284 -5.08 -4.38 -14.28
N HIS A 285 -4.45 -4.50 -13.11
CA HIS A 285 -3.70 -3.45 -12.42
C HIS A 285 -2.62 -4.05 -11.50
N GLU A 286 -1.80 -3.18 -10.92
CA GLU A 286 -0.86 -3.50 -9.84
C GLU A 286 -1.33 -2.80 -8.56
N ASP A 287 -1.13 -3.44 -7.42
CA ASP A 287 -1.38 -2.82 -6.12
C ASP A 287 -0.18 -2.00 -5.65
N GLU A 288 -0.46 -0.93 -4.91
CA GLU A 288 0.55 -0.12 -4.24
C GLU A 288 0.99 -0.79 -2.92
N SER A 289 1.34 -2.08 -2.95
CA SER A 289 1.70 -2.90 -1.78
C SER A 289 2.89 -3.82 -2.09
N LEU A 290 3.59 -4.33 -1.07
CA LEU A 290 4.58 -5.40 -1.26
C LEU A 290 3.86 -6.74 -1.51
N LEU A 291 2.90 -7.06 -0.64
CA LEU A 291 2.06 -8.24 -0.73
C LEU A 291 0.60 -7.82 -0.65
N SER A 292 -0.25 -8.55 -1.37
CA SER A 292 -1.69 -8.38 -1.36
C SER A 292 -2.39 -9.66 -0.96
N LEU A 293 -3.47 -9.51 -0.19
CA LEU A 293 -4.39 -10.59 0.15
C LEU A 293 -5.75 -10.33 -0.45
N THR A 294 -6.38 -11.39 -0.95
CA THR A 294 -7.83 -11.42 -1.16
C THR A 294 -8.40 -12.60 -0.41
N ILE A 295 -9.41 -12.35 0.43
CA ILE A 295 -10.08 -13.36 1.23
C ILE A 295 -11.53 -13.43 0.77
N ALA A 296 -11.98 -14.59 0.29
CA ALA A 296 -13.37 -14.78 -0.10
C ALA A 296 -14.28 -14.67 1.13
N LEU A 297 -15.35 -13.89 1.06
CA LEU A 297 -16.29 -13.70 2.18
C LEU A 297 -17.61 -14.45 1.99
N ASN A 298 -17.86 -14.99 0.82
CA ASN A 298 -19.02 -15.82 0.54
C ASN A 298 -18.67 -16.94 -0.44
N ASP A 299 -19.52 -17.96 -0.51
CA ASP A 299 -19.23 -19.16 -1.30
C ASP A 299 -19.37 -18.94 -2.79
N GLN A 300 -18.65 -19.75 -3.56
CA GLN A 300 -18.81 -19.81 -5.01
C GLN A 300 -20.19 -20.32 -5.44
N SER A 301 -20.95 -20.94 -4.54
CA SER A 301 -22.34 -21.34 -4.82
C SER A 301 -23.32 -20.15 -4.84
N GLU A 302 -22.91 -18.96 -4.38
CA GLU A 302 -23.74 -17.77 -4.28
C GLU A 302 -23.60 -16.82 -5.48
N TYR A 303 -22.65 -17.08 -6.39
CA TYR A 303 -22.40 -16.28 -7.57
C TYR A 303 -21.82 -17.12 -8.72
N ASN A 304 -21.98 -16.65 -9.95
CA ASN A 304 -21.34 -17.25 -11.14
C ASN A 304 -20.24 -16.35 -11.67
N GLY A 305 -19.11 -16.93 -12.09
CA GLY A 305 -17.93 -16.18 -12.50
C GLY A 305 -17.08 -15.78 -11.29
N GLY A 306 -16.45 -14.59 -11.35
CA GLY A 306 -15.60 -14.11 -10.27
C GLY A 306 -14.23 -14.79 -10.21
N GLY A 307 -13.39 -14.31 -9.29
CA GLY A 307 -12.04 -14.81 -9.05
C GLY A 307 -10.97 -13.74 -9.21
N LEU A 308 -9.75 -14.11 -8.87
CA LEU A 308 -8.53 -13.34 -9.05
C LEU A 308 -7.81 -13.85 -10.30
N TYR A 309 -7.77 -13.04 -11.35
CA TYR A 309 -7.05 -13.35 -12.58
C TYR A 309 -5.62 -12.82 -12.50
N ILE A 310 -4.62 -13.68 -12.69
CA ILE A 310 -3.20 -13.30 -12.72
C ILE A 310 -2.72 -13.25 -14.17
N HIS A 311 -2.32 -12.07 -14.64
CA HIS A 311 -2.04 -11.85 -16.06
C HIS A 311 -0.84 -12.64 -16.58
N SER A 312 0.22 -12.74 -15.78
CA SER A 312 1.48 -13.36 -16.20
C SER A 312 1.42 -14.89 -16.32
N THR A 313 0.55 -15.54 -15.55
CA THR A 313 0.37 -17.00 -15.59
C THR A 313 -0.88 -17.41 -16.35
N GLY A 314 -1.85 -16.51 -16.49
CA GLY A 314 -3.17 -16.81 -17.02
C GLY A 314 -4.08 -17.55 -16.03
N ASP A 315 -3.63 -17.72 -14.78
CA ASP A 315 -4.40 -18.42 -13.76
C ASP A 315 -5.61 -17.61 -13.31
N LEU A 316 -6.69 -18.33 -13.02
CA LEU A 316 -7.89 -17.80 -12.38
C LEU A 316 -8.07 -18.50 -11.03
N LEU A 317 -7.80 -17.76 -9.95
CA LEU A 317 -7.82 -18.28 -8.59
C LEU A 317 -9.13 -17.89 -7.91
N ASN A 318 -9.79 -18.84 -7.27
CA ASN A 318 -11.00 -18.59 -6.51
C ASN A 318 -11.13 -19.57 -5.34
N GLY A 319 -12.04 -19.29 -4.43
CA GLY A 319 -12.31 -20.15 -3.27
C GLY A 319 -13.63 -19.81 -2.60
N ASP A 320 -14.07 -20.72 -1.74
CA ASP A 320 -15.24 -20.53 -0.90
C ASP A 320 -14.96 -19.59 0.28
N ALA A 321 -16.00 -19.25 1.05
CA ALA A 321 -15.89 -18.34 2.17
C ALA A 321 -14.74 -18.73 3.11
N GLY A 322 -13.82 -17.80 3.32
CA GLY A 322 -12.65 -17.91 4.18
C GLY A 322 -11.37 -18.41 3.53
N THR A 323 -11.38 -18.76 2.23
CA THR A 323 -10.16 -19.00 1.46
C THR A 323 -9.33 -17.73 1.36
N VAL A 324 -8.02 -17.86 1.60
CA VAL A 324 -7.05 -16.75 1.53
C VAL A 324 -6.16 -16.95 0.31
N LEU A 325 -6.10 -15.94 -0.55
CA LEU A 325 -5.12 -15.83 -1.62
C LEU A 325 -4.11 -14.75 -1.22
N CYS A 326 -2.83 -15.03 -1.39
CA CYS A 326 -1.72 -14.10 -1.18
C CYS A 326 -0.86 -14.03 -2.43
N PHE A 327 -0.47 -12.84 -2.84
CA PHE A 327 0.39 -12.65 -3.99
C PHE A 327 1.25 -11.40 -3.85
N ALA A 328 2.34 -11.32 -4.61
CA ALA A 328 3.13 -10.07 -4.68
C ALA A 328 2.28 -8.94 -5.30
N GLY A 329 2.18 -7.81 -4.60
CA GLY A 329 1.22 -6.75 -4.92
C GLY A 329 1.37 -6.15 -6.32
N GLN A 330 2.60 -6.10 -6.84
CA GLN A 330 2.86 -5.57 -8.18
C GLN A 330 2.84 -6.65 -9.28
N LEU A 331 2.25 -7.81 -9.02
CA LEU A 331 1.82 -8.69 -10.10
C LEU A 331 0.57 -8.09 -10.75
N VAL A 332 0.59 -7.98 -12.08
CA VAL A 332 -0.59 -7.52 -12.83
C VAL A 332 -1.72 -8.52 -12.65
N HIS A 333 -2.82 -8.08 -12.03
CA HIS A 333 -3.96 -8.94 -11.70
C HIS A 333 -5.28 -8.17 -11.84
N GLY A 334 -6.40 -8.89 -11.86
CA GLY A 334 -7.73 -8.28 -11.96
C GLY A 334 -8.83 -9.12 -11.32
N GLY A 335 -9.97 -8.48 -11.06
CA GLY A 335 -11.19 -9.15 -10.63
C GLY A 335 -11.90 -9.72 -11.85
N TYR A 336 -11.92 -11.04 -11.98
CA TYR A 336 -12.60 -11.70 -13.10
C TYR A 336 -14.12 -11.45 -13.03
N PRO A 337 -14.83 -11.26 -14.16
CA PRO A 337 -16.22 -10.85 -14.14
C PRO A 337 -17.14 -11.79 -13.36
N VAL A 338 -17.93 -11.23 -12.45
CA VAL A 338 -19.09 -11.87 -11.85
C VAL A 338 -20.26 -11.69 -12.80
N VAL A 339 -20.82 -12.80 -13.28
CA VAL A 339 -21.89 -12.80 -14.29
C VAL A 339 -23.27 -12.80 -13.63
N GLN A 340 -23.39 -13.38 -12.44
CA GLN A 340 -24.65 -13.47 -11.70
C GLN A 340 -24.37 -13.53 -10.20
N GLY A 341 -25.27 -12.96 -9.39
CA GLY A 341 -25.16 -12.98 -7.94
C GLY A 341 -24.21 -11.90 -7.42
N THR A 342 -23.83 -12.01 -6.17
CA THR A 342 -22.93 -11.04 -5.51
C THR A 342 -21.74 -11.77 -4.93
N ARG A 343 -20.53 -11.29 -5.26
CA ARG A 343 -19.28 -11.79 -4.68
C ARG A 343 -18.71 -10.77 -3.71
N TRP A 344 -18.29 -11.25 -2.55
CA TRP A 344 -17.69 -10.43 -1.51
C TRP A 344 -16.26 -10.89 -1.24
N ILE A 345 -15.34 -9.93 -1.12
CA ILE A 345 -13.97 -10.21 -0.69
C ILE A 345 -13.51 -9.20 0.35
N LEU A 346 -12.61 -9.63 1.24
CA LEU A 346 -11.79 -8.74 2.05
C LEU A 346 -10.42 -8.62 1.37
N THR A 347 -10.03 -7.40 1.00
CA THR A 347 -8.74 -7.10 0.39
C THR A 347 -7.82 -6.49 1.44
N VAL A 348 -6.55 -6.88 1.44
CA VAL A 348 -5.54 -6.35 2.37
C VAL A 348 -4.26 -6.04 1.62
N PHE A 349 -3.75 -4.81 1.77
CA PHE A 349 -2.46 -4.39 1.25
C PHE A 349 -1.44 -4.38 2.37
N LEU A 350 -0.31 -5.04 2.16
CA LEU A 350 0.72 -5.24 3.16
C LEU A 350 2.05 -4.65 2.69
N TYR A 351 2.80 -4.12 3.65
CA TYR A 351 4.16 -3.65 3.45
C TYR A 351 5.03 -4.08 4.62
N VAL A 352 6.35 -4.02 4.43
CA VAL A 352 7.31 -4.22 5.51
C VAL A 352 7.79 -2.86 6.00
N ASP A 353 7.81 -2.61 7.31
CA ASP A 353 8.25 -1.34 7.90
C ASP A 353 9.78 -1.17 7.87
N ALA A 354 10.33 -1.27 6.66
CA ALA A 354 11.72 -1.04 6.34
C ALA A 354 11.82 -0.20 5.05
N ASN A 355 12.91 0.55 4.92
CA ASN A 355 13.18 1.34 3.73
C ASN A 355 13.93 0.49 2.70
N GLU A 356 13.38 0.31 1.50
CA GLU A 356 14.02 -0.47 0.41
C GLU A 356 15.38 0.13 0.04
N SER A 357 15.54 1.45 0.11
CA SER A 357 16.82 2.12 -0.14
C SER A 357 17.91 1.85 0.90
N GLY A 358 17.56 1.26 2.05
CA GLY A 358 18.45 1.11 3.20
C GLY A 358 18.73 2.41 3.95
N LYS A 359 18.00 3.49 3.65
CA LYS A 359 18.09 4.75 4.40
C LYS A 359 17.53 4.59 5.81
N PRO A 360 17.99 5.39 6.78
CA PRO A 360 17.45 5.38 8.13
C PRO A 360 15.94 5.62 8.15
N VAL A 361 15.26 4.98 9.10
CA VAL A 361 13.84 5.25 9.40
C VAL A 361 13.64 6.74 9.69
N GLY A 362 12.66 7.38 9.05
CA GLY A 362 12.30 8.78 9.32
C GLY A 362 13.16 9.82 8.59
N TYR A 363 14.07 9.40 7.71
CA TYR A 363 15.05 10.30 7.07
C TYR A 363 14.43 11.51 6.36
N THR A 364 13.19 11.40 5.85
CA THR A 364 12.48 12.51 5.19
C THR A 364 12.02 13.54 6.22
N LEU A 365 11.46 13.08 7.33
CA LEU A 365 11.00 13.95 8.41
C LEU A 365 12.18 14.59 9.15
N ASP A 366 13.28 13.87 9.35
CA ASP A 366 14.51 14.41 9.91
C ASP A 366 15.09 15.53 9.03
N ALA A 367 15.08 15.34 7.71
CA ALA A 367 15.52 16.37 6.76
C ALA A 367 14.62 17.61 6.78
N LEU A 368 13.30 17.43 6.92
CA LEU A 368 12.35 18.52 7.09
C LEU A 368 12.61 19.29 8.40
N GLN A 369 12.79 18.58 9.51
CA GLN A 369 13.10 19.18 10.81
C GLN A 369 14.40 19.98 10.75
N ALA A 370 15.43 19.46 10.09
CA ALA A 370 16.72 20.15 9.93
C ALA A 370 16.63 21.43 9.08
N LEU A 371 15.64 21.54 8.18
CA LEU A 371 15.36 22.79 7.46
C LEU A 371 14.59 23.80 8.30
N GLN A 372 13.64 23.36 9.12
CA GLN A 372 12.82 24.23 9.96
C GLN A 372 13.58 24.84 11.15
N GLN A 373 14.72 24.24 11.52
CA GLN A 373 15.60 24.74 12.59
C GLN A 373 16.61 25.81 12.12
N LYS A 374 16.69 26.10 10.82
CA LYS A 374 17.49 27.19 10.24
C LYS A 374 16.64 28.42 10.05
#